data_AF-A0AAV8ZN21-F1
#
_entry.id   AF-A0AAV8ZN21-F1
#
_cell.length_a   1.000
_cell.length_b   1.000
_cell.length_c   1.000
_cell.angle_alpha   90.00
_cell.angle_beta   90.00
_cell.angle_gamma   90.00
#
_symmetry.space_group_name_H-M   'P 1'
#
loop_
_entity.id
_entity.type
_entity.pdbx_description
1 polymer ?
#
loop_
_entity_poly.entity_id
_entity_poly.type
_entity_poly.pdbx_seq_one_letter_code
_entity_poly.pdbx_strand_id
1 'polypeptide(L)'
;VFHISGPTAIIFVYFDEFLSTSIKSKSTACLVIFVALAMIYLPCLGWFLLQQVFDIEFLGLHLNNWRMYILVNSVPSAITAIGLSALPESPKYLYYSGKHKEALEVLKKMYSHNTGNSEDTFPVESLNNKVSFEKSNNTKKVYGDIFLIKSYRYSNHL
;
A
#
# COMPACT_ATOMS: atom_id res chain seq x y z
N VAL A 1 2.20 9.06 18.65
CA VAL A 1 2.91 8.70 17.40
C VAL A 1 2.96 7.18 17.17
N PHE A 2 3.17 6.34 18.19
CA PHE A 2 3.26 4.87 18.04
C PHE A 2 2.00 4.15 17.51
N HIS A 3 0.79 4.68 17.73
CA HIS A 3 -0.45 4.00 17.30
C HIS A 3 -0.82 4.20 15.82
N ILE A 4 -0.26 5.22 15.15
CA ILE A 4 -0.64 5.57 13.76
C ILE A 4 0.36 5.00 12.74
N SER A 5 1.63 4.85 13.13
CA SER A 5 2.67 4.33 12.24
C SER A 5 2.50 2.84 11.92
N GLY A 6 2.02 2.03 12.87
CA GLY A 6 1.86 0.58 12.71
C GLY A 6 0.92 0.19 11.56
N PRO A 7 -0.35 0.61 11.58
CA PRO A 7 -1.30 0.29 10.51
C PRO A 7 -0.85 0.82 9.15
N THR A 8 -0.29 2.03 9.14
CA THR A 8 0.24 2.66 7.93
C THR A 8 1.34 1.80 7.31
N ALA A 9 2.30 1.33 8.10
CA ALA A 9 3.39 0.47 7.62
C ALA A 9 2.89 -0.85 7.02
N ILE A 10 1.84 -1.46 7.60
CA ILE A 10 1.24 -2.70 7.09
C ILE A 10 0.66 -2.46 5.70
N ILE A 11 -0.04 -1.34 5.47
CA ILE A 11 -0.63 -1.01 4.17
C ILE A 11 0.47 -0.84 3.11
N PHE A 12 1.55 -0.13 3.43
CA PHE A 12 2.68 0.05 2.51
C PHE A 12 3.34 -1.29 2.18
N VAL A 13 3.58 -2.14 3.17
CA VAL A 13 4.17 -3.48 2.96
C VAL A 13 3.25 -4.34 2.11
N TYR A 14 1.94 -4.35 2.40
CA TYR A 14 0.95 -5.08 1.64
C TYR A 14 0.95 -4.63 0.18
N PHE A 15 0.88 -3.32 -0.10
CA PHE A 15 0.86 -2.80 -1.46
C PHE A 15 2.17 -3.08 -2.23
N ASP A 16 3.32 -2.95 -1.57
CA ASP A 16 4.63 -3.25 -2.14
C ASP A 16 4.83 -4.74 -2.48
N GLU A 17 3.99 -5.64 -1.95
CA GLU A 17 3.99 -7.06 -2.34
C GLU A 17 3.40 -7.31 -3.73
N PHE A 18 2.43 -6.50 -4.17
CA PHE A 18 1.78 -6.66 -5.48
C PHE A 18 2.56 -6.01 -6.62
N LEU A 19 3.49 -5.12 -6.32
CA LEU A 19 4.27 -4.38 -7.31
C LEU A 19 5.51 -5.16 -7.79
N SER A 20 5.89 -4.95 -9.05
CA SER A 20 7.19 -5.38 -9.59
C SER A 20 8.33 -4.48 -9.12
N THR A 21 9.51 -5.04 -8.84
CA THR A 21 10.69 -4.35 -8.27
C THR A 21 11.11 -3.07 -9.03
N SER A 22 10.82 -2.98 -10.34
CA SER A 22 11.09 -1.79 -11.16
C SER A 22 10.14 -0.62 -10.87
N ILE A 23 8.89 -0.92 -10.51
CA ILE A 23 7.82 0.07 -10.31
C ILE A 23 7.67 0.45 -8.83
N LYS A 24 8.11 -0.42 -7.90
CA LYS A 24 8.04 -0.22 -6.44
C LYS A 24 8.42 1.20 -6.03
N SER A 25 9.64 1.64 -6.30
CA SER A 25 10.13 2.95 -5.85
C SER A 25 9.27 4.12 -6.33
N LYS A 26 8.71 4.05 -7.55
CA LYS A 26 7.83 5.10 -8.09
C LYS A 26 6.46 5.07 -7.42
N SER A 27 5.94 3.87 -7.20
CA SER A 27 4.62 3.68 -6.59
C SER A 27 4.62 4.03 -5.09
N THR A 28 5.66 3.63 -4.36
CA THR A 28 5.88 4.04 -2.97
C THR A 28 6.00 5.57 -2.87
N ALA A 29 6.72 6.22 -3.79
CA ALA A 29 6.79 7.68 -3.83
C ALA A 29 5.41 8.33 -4.10
N CYS A 30 4.62 7.79 -5.02
CA CYS A 30 3.26 8.24 -5.29
C CYS A 30 2.35 8.13 -4.05
N LEU A 31 2.42 7.01 -3.33
CA LEU A 31 1.67 6.83 -2.09
C LEU A 31 2.07 7.85 -1.02
N VAL A 32 3.36 8.16 -0.88
CA VAL A 32 3.82 9.18 0.07
C VAL A 32 3.30 10.57 -0.31
N ILE A 33 3.23 10.90 -1.61
CA ILE A 33 2.62 12.16 -2.07
C ILE A 33 1.13 12.19 -1.71
N PHE A 34 0.41 11.08 -1.90
CA PHE A 34 -1.00 10.99 -1.51
C PHE A 34 -1.22 11.20 -0.01
N VAL A 35 -0.37 10.61 0.82
CA VAL A 35 -0.39 10.85 2.28
C VAL A 35 -0.12 12.32 2.60
N ALA A 36 0.83 12.96 1.92
CA ALA A 36 1.10 14.39 2.13
C ALA A 36 -0.10 15.27 1.75
N LEU A 37 -0.80 14.94 0.66
CA LEU A 37 -2.04 15.64 0.28
C LEU A 37 -3.15 15.44 1.32
N ALA A 38 -3.31 14.23 1.86
CA ALA A 38 -4.27 13.94 2.91
C ALA A 38 -3.99 14.76 4.19
N MET A 39 -2.70 14.95 4.54
CA MET A 39 -2.29 15.80 5.66
C MET A 39 -2.60 17.28 5.44
N ILE A 40 -2.67 17.76 4.21
CA ILE A 40 -3.10 19.13 3.88
C ILE A 40 -4.64 19.22 3.86
N TYR A 41 -5.31 18.18 3.35
CA TYR A 41 -6.77 18.12 3.29
C TYR A 41 -7.42 18.26 4.67
N LEU A 42 -6.93 17.54 5.69
CA LEU A 42 -7.52 17.54 7.04
C LEU A 42 -7.58 18.93 7.69
N PRO A 43 -6.50 19.73 7.77
CA PRO A 43 -6.55 21.08 8.33
C PRO A 43 -7.32 22.05 7.43
N CYS A 44 -7.27 21.92 6.10
CA CYS A 44 -8.07 22.74 5.19
C CYS A 44 -9.58 22.51 5.41
N LEU A 45 -9.99 21.25 5.49
CA LEU A 45 -11.37 20.87 5.76
C LEU A 45 -11.80 21.29 7.17
N GLY A 46 -10.94 21.09 8.16
CA GLY A 46 -11.18 21.50 9.54
C GLY A 46 -11.40 23.00 9.63
N TRP A 47 -10.52 23.79 8.99
CA TRP A 47 -10.66 25.25 8.99
C TRP A 47 -11.97 25.68 8.32
N PHE A 48 -12.26 25.15 7.13
CA PHE A 48 -13.48 25.48 6.40
C PHE A 48 -14.76 25.14 7.18
N LEU A 49 -14.84 23.94 7.77
CA LEU A 49 -16.03 23.47 8.49
C LEU A 49 -16.20 24.13 9.88
N LEU A 50 -15.12 24.52 10.54
CA LEU A 50 -15.19 25.22 11.83
C LEU A 50 -15.71 26.66 11.72
N GLN A 51 -15.50 27.32 10.57
CA GLN A 51 -16.00 28.67 10.32
C GLN A 51 -17.52 28.73 10.07
N GLN A 52 -18.11 27.64 9.61
CA GLN A 52 -19.55 27.57 9.37
C GLN A 52 -20.28 27.39 10.70
N VAL A 53 -21.50 27.90 10.83
CA VAL A 53 -22.37 27.59 11.97
C VAL A 53 -23.45 26.65 11.46
N PHE A 54 -23.27 25.35 11.71
CA PHE A 54 -24.27 24.34 11.43
C PHE A 54 -25.15 24.15 12.67
N ASP A 55 -26.44 24.44 12.53
CA ASP A 55 -27.48 24.12 13.50
C ASP A 55 -28.64 23.46 12.76
N ILE A 56 -28.38 22.23 12.31
CA ILE A 56 -29.34 21.43 11.54
C ILE A 56 -29.82 20.31 12.46
N GLU A 57 -31.13 20.21 12.65
CA GLU A 57 -31.75 19.09 13.35
C GLU A 57 -32.01 17.97 12.35
N PHE A 58 -31.31 16.84 12.52
CA PHE A 58 -31.45 15.67 11.65
C PHE A 58 -31.79 14.45 12.50
N LEU A 59 -32.94 13.82 12.24
CA LEU A 59 -33.41 12.63 12.99
C LEU A 59 -33.51 12.84 14.52
N GLY A 60 -33.79 14.07 14.97
CA GLY A 60 -33.81 14.42 16.40
C GLY A 60 -32.42 14.60 17.04
N LEU A 61 -31.36 14.65 16.22
CA LEU A 61 -30.01 14.95 16.64
C LEU A 61 -29.60 16.34 16.11
N HIS A 62 -29.12 17.20 17.01
CA HIS A 62 -28.49 18.45 16.63
C HIS A 62 -27.12 18.19 15.99
N LEU A 63 -26.99 18.50 14.70
CA LEU A 63 -25.74 18.40 13.94
C LEU A 63 -24.96 19.70 14.05
N ASN A 64 -24.11 19.77 15.07
CA ASN A 64 -23.13 20.82 15.27
C ASN A 64 -21.84 20.57 14.43
N ASN A 65 -21.04 21.61 14.23
CA ASN A 65 -19.87 21.62 13.32
C ASN A 65 -18.94 20.41 13.45
N TRP A 66 -18.65 19.98 14.68
CA TRP A 66 -17.75 18.85 14.92
C TRP A 66 -18.36 17.50 14.48
N ARG A 67 -19.69 17.34 14.56
CA ARG A 67 -20.39 16.15 14.05
C ARG A 67 -20.37 16.14 12.54
N MET A 68 -20.61 17.29 11.91
CA MET A 68 -20.47 17.45 10.46
C MET A 68 -19.06 17.12 10.00
N TYR A 69 -18.03 17.57 10.72
CA TYR A 69 -16.64 17.21 10.44
C TYR A 69 -16.40 15.70 10.46
N ILE A 70 -16.90 14.99 11.47
CA ILE A 70 -16.79 13.53 11.55
C ILE A 70 -17.54 12.85 10.41
N LEU A 71 -18.76 13.31 10.08
CA LEU A 71 -19.56 12.74 9.00
C LEU A 71 -18.85 12.87 7.64
N VAL A 72 -18.31 14.05 7.34
CA VAL A 72 -17.57 14.29 6.09
C VAL A 72 -16.33 13.40 6.01
N ASN A 73 -15.57 13.25 7.10
CA ASN A 73 -14.40 12.36 7.13
C ASN A 73 -14.77 10.87 7.10
N SER A 74 -15.97 10.51 7.54
CA SER A 74 -16.45 9.12 7.51
C SER A 74 -16.70 8.63 6.08
N VAL A 75 -17.04 9.53 5.14
CA VAL A 75 -17.27 9.17 3.73
C VAL A 75 -16.03 8.56 3.05
N PRO A 76 -14.85 9.23 3.00
CA PRO A 76 -13.66 8.62 2.41
C PRO A 76 -13.17 7.40 3.21
N SER A 77 -13.41 7.36 4.53
CA SER A 77 -13.09 6.19 5.36
C SER A 77 -13.95 4.97 4.97
N ALA A 78 -15.25 5.16 4.77
CA ALA A 78 -16.17 4.10 4.35
C ALA A 78 -15.82 3.58 2.94
N ILE A 79 -15.52 4.48 2.00
CA ILE A 79 -15.05 4.11 0.66
C ILE A 79 -13.76 3.26 0.75
N THR A 80 -12.82 3.68 1.59
CA THR A 80 -11.57 2.93 1.81
C THR A 80 -11.84 1.54 2.41
N ALA A 81 -12.75 1.44 3.39
CA ALA A 81 -13.11 0.15 4.01
C ALA A 81 -13.73 -0.83 3.00
N ILE A 82 -14.63 -0.34 2.15
CA ILE A 82 -15.23 -1.13 1.06
C ILE A 82 -14.14 -1.57 0.07
N GLY A 83 -13.26 -0.65 -0.34
CA GLY A 83 -12.15 -0.96 -1.25
C GLY A 83 -11.19 -2.00 -0.68
N LEU A 84 -10.87 -1.91 0.62
CA LEU A 84 -10.00 -2.87 1.30
C LEU A 84 -10.64 -4.26 1.39
N SER A 85 -11.96 -4.35 1.57
CA SER A 85 -12.67 -5.64 1.61
C SER A 85 -12.67 -6.38 0.27
N ALA A 86 -12.44 -5.67 -0.85
CA ALA A 86 -12.35 -6.26 -2.18
C ALA A 86 -10.92 -6.74 -2.54
N LEU A 87 -9.92 -6.38 -1.73
CA LEU A 87 -8.53 -6.76 -1.98
C LEU A 87 -8.28 -8.22 -1.53
N PRO A 88 -7.51 -9.01 -2.31
CA PRO A 88 -7.18 -10.37 -1.93
C PRO A 88 -6.22 -10.40 -0.74
N GLU A 89 -6.23 -11.47 0.04
CA GLU A 89 -5.24 -11.63 1.12
C GLU A 89 -3.80 -11.66 0.59
N SER A 90 -2.83 -11.22 1.42
CA SER A 90 -1.42 -11.21 1.03
C SER A 90 -0.93 -12.63 0.69
N PRO A 91 -0.28 -12.85 -0.46
CA PRO A 91 0.22 -14.17 -0.83
C PRO A 91 1.28 -14.69 0.15
N LYS A 92 2.06 -13.80 0.78
CA LYS A 92 3.03 -14.21 1.82
C LYS A 92 2.32 -14.66 3.08
N TYR A 93 1.29 -13.93 3.51
CA TYR A 93 0.49 -14.32 4.67
C TYR A 93 -0.14 -15.70 4.46
N LEU A 94 -0.75 -15.94 3.30
CA LEU A 94 -1.33 -17.23 2.94
C LEU A 94 -0.29 -18.35 2.94
N TYR A 95 0.91 -18.09 2.42
CA TYR A 95 2.01 -19.05 2.43
C TYR A 95 2.46 -19.43 3.86
N TYR A 96 2.70 -18.45 4.73
CA TYR A 96 3.11 -18.70 6.12
C TYR A 96 2.00 -19.32 6.97
N SER A 97 0.74 -19.10 6.61
CA SER A 97 -0.42 -19.71 7.26
C SER A 97 -0.68 -21.16 6.80
N GLY A 98 0.19 -21.73 5.95
CA GLY A 98 0.05 -23.09 5.42
C GLY A 98 -0.97 -23.24 4.28
N LYS A 99 -1.57 -22.14 3.82
CA LYS A 99 -2.57 -22.12 2.75
C LYS A 99 -1.92 -21.99 1.37
N HIS A 100 -1.06 -22.95 1.03
CA HIS A 100 -0.21 -22.88 -0.17
C HIS A 100 -0.98 -22.86 -1.50
N LYS A 101 -2.16 -23.49 -1.57
CA LYS A 101 -3.02 -23.46 -2.77
C LYS A 101 -3.61 -22.07 -3.02
N GLU A 102 -4.17 -21.45 -1.99
CA GLU A 102 -4.71 -20.08 -2.07
C GLU A 102 -3.61 -19.07 -2.40
N ALA A 103 -2.42 -19.22 -1.80
CA ALA A 103 -1.27 -18.38 -2.10
C ALA A 103 -0.86 -18.48 -3.59
N LEU A 104 -0.91 -19.68 -4.17
CA LEU A 104 -0.59 -19.90 -5.58
C LEU A 104 -1.60 -19.22 -6.52
N GLU A 105 -2.89 -19.31 -6.22
CA GLU A 105 -3.95 -18.65 -7.00
C GLU A 105 -3.79 -17.12 -6.99
N VAL A 106 -3.49 -16.53 -5.83
CA VAL A 106 -3.23 -15.08 -5.73
C VAL A 106 -2.00 -14.68 -6.56
N LEU A 107 -0.94 -15.49 -6.54
CA LEU A 107 0.27 -15.22 -7.35
C LEU A 107 0.01 -15.32 -8.86
N LYS A 108 -0.80 -16.29 -9.32
CA LYS A 108 -1.20 -16.42 -10.72
C LYS A 108 -1.98 -15.18 -11.20
N LYS A 109 -2.98 -14.75 -10.42
CA LYS A 109 -3.74 -13.52 -10.69
C LYS A 109 -2.84 -12.28 -10.74
N MET A 110 -1.93 -12.15 -9.78
CA MET A 110 -0.97 -11.05 -9.73
C MET A 110 -0.04 -11.07 -10.96
N TYR A 111 0.45 -12.25 -11.36
CA TYR A 111 1.28 -12.41 -12.56
C TYR A 111 0.52 -11.97 -13.83
N SER A 112 -0.72 -12.44 -13.99
CA SER A 112 -1.55 -12.06 -15.14
C SER A 112 -1.79 -10.54 -15.18
N HIS A 113 -2.14 -9.94 -14.04
CA HIS A 113 -2.39 -8.49 -13.96
C HIS A 113 -1.13 -7.64 -14.23
N ASN A 114 0.04 -8.09 -13.75
CA ASN A 114 1.29 -7.35 -13.90
C ASN A 114 1.96 -7.51 -15.27
N THR A 115 1.76 -8.66 -15.94
CA THR A 115 2.43 -8.98 -17.21
C THR A 115 1.51 -8.89 -18.42
N GLY A 116 0.19 -8.97 -18.21
CA GLY A 116 -0.81 -9.10 -19.27
C GLY A 116 -0.93 -10.51 -19.86
N ASN A 117 -0.15 -11.49 -19.38
CA ASN A 117 -0.20 -12.86 -19.85
C ASN A 117 -1.29 -13.69 -19.14
N SER A 118 -1.62 -14.87 -19.69
CA SER A 118 -2.57 -15.80 -19.05
C SER A 118 -2.03 -16.34 -17.71
N GLU A 119 -2.93 -16.63 -16.78
CA GLU A 119 -2.61 -17.28 -15.49
C GLU A 119 -1.93 -18.65 -15.67
N ASP A 120 -2.23 -19.35 -16.77
CA ASP A 120 -1.67 -20.68 -17.08
C ASP A 120 -0.19 -20.63 -17.47
N THR A 121 0.31 -19.44 -17.86
CA THR A 121 1.73 -19.23 -18.20
C THR A 121 2.59 -18.98 -16.96
N PHE A 122 2.00 -19.02 -15.76
CA PHE A 122 2.73 -18.83 -14.52
C PHE A 122 3.74 -19.96 -14.28
N PRO A 123 5.05 -19.67 -14.12
CA PRO A 123 6.11 -20.69 -14.14
C PRO A 123 6.19 -21.58 -12.89
N VAL A 124 5.36 -21.34 -11.87
CA VAL A 124 5.38 -22.10 -10.61
C VAL A 124 4.09 -22.89 -10.47
N GLU A 125 4.21 -24.22 -10.41
CA GLU A 125 3.07 -25.14 -10.32
C GLU A 125 2.68 -25.50 -8.88
N SER A 126 3.61 -25.40 -7.93
CA SER A 126 3.34 -25.65 -6.51
C SER A 126 4.26 -24.87 -5.57
N LEU A 127 3.72 -24.40 -4.46
CA LEU A 127 4.45 -23.76 -3.36
C LEU A 127 4.72 -24.79 -2.26
N ASN A 128 5.72 -25.67 -2.44
CA ASN A 128 6.18 -26.54 -1.35
C ASN A 128 6.96 -25.73 -0.31
N ASN A 129 7.07 -26.24 0.93
CA ASN A 129 7.84 -25.62 2.04
C ASN A 129 9.31 -25.24 1.73
N LYS A 130 9.82 -25.62 0.55
CA LYS A 130 11.15 -25.30 0.03
C LYS A 130 11.16 -24.20 -1.04
N VAL A 131 10.05 -23.48 -1.27
CA VAL A 131 10.13 -22.21 -2.01
C VAL A 131 10.75 -21.17 -1.07
N SER A 132 12.06 -21.31 -0.90
CA SER A 132 12.92 -20.16 -0.72
C SER A 132 12.46 -19.17 -1.78
N PHE A 133 11.96 -18.01 -1.37
CA PHE A 133 12.43 -16.81 -2.05
C PHE A 133 13.94 -16.93 -1.93
N GLU A 134 14.61 -17.49 -2.96
CA GLU A 134 16.01 -17.24 -3.13
C GLU A 134 16.08 -15.71 -3.14
N LYS A 135 16.42 -15.14 -1.98
CA LYS A 135 17.39 -14.07 -1.91
C LYS A 135 18.52 -14.58 -2.76
N SER A 136 18.41 -14.33 -4.06
CA SER A 136 19.51 -14.47 -4.97
C SER A 136 20.65 -13.76 -4.26
N ASN A 137 21.72 -14.48 -3.96
CA ASN A 137 22.93 -13.86 -3.42
C ASN A 137 23.42 -12.72 -4.34
N ASN A 138 22.85 -12.57 -5.54
CA ASN A 138 22.95 -11.39 -6.38
C ASN A 138 22.26 -10.13 -5.87
N THR A 139 21.20 -10.12 -5.06
CA THR A 139 20.57 -8.82 -4.69
C THR A 139 21.47 -8.03 -3.75
N LYS A 140 22.11 -8.67 -2.75
CA LYS A 140 23.12 -8.01 -1.90
C LYS A 140 24.35 -7.58 -2.70
N LYS A 141 24.78 -8.40 -3.68
CA LYS A 141 25.92 -8.10 -4.56
C LYS A 141 25.60 -6.92 -5.51
N VAL A 142 24.43 -6.94 -6.14
CA VAL A 142 23.93 -5.89 -7.04
C VAL A 142 23.67 -4.58 -6.31
N TYR A 143 23.10 -4.61 -5.09
CA TYR A 143 23.00 -3.38 -4.29
C TYR A 143 24.39 -2.85 -3.91
N GLY A 144 25.33 -3.71 -3.51
CA GLY A 144 26.72 -3.33 -3.28
C GLY A 144 27.38 -2.71 -4.51
N ASP A 145 27.22 -3.34 -5.68
CA ASP A 145 27.78 -2.89 -6.95
C ASP A 145 27.14 -1.56 -7.42
N ILE A 146 25.83 -1.36 -7.24
CA ILE A 146 25.12 -0.10 -7.55
C ILE A 146 25.60 1.03 -6.64
N PHE A 147 25.85 0.77 -5.34
CA PHE A 147 26.37 1.77 -4.42
C PHE A 147 27.83 2.17 -4.77
N LEU A 148 28.66 1.20 -5.17
CA LEU A 148 30.03 1.46 -5.64
C LEU A 148 30.05 2.21 -6.99
N ILE A 149 29.15 1.90 -7.91
CA ILE A 149 29.02 2.64 -9.18
C ILE A 149 28.57 4.10 -8.94
N LYS A 150 27.72 4.35 -7.93
CA LYS A 150 27.31 5.72 -7.55
C LYS A 150 28.42 6.51 -6.88
N SER A 151 29.28 5.90 -6.06
CA SER A 151 30.43 6.60 -5.44
C SER A 151 31.50 6.96 -6.47
N TYR A 152 31.77 6.06 -7.43
CA TYR A 152 32.73 6.31 -8.52
C TYR A 152 32.28 7.44 -9.47
N ARG A 153 30.96 7.59 -9.66
CA ARG A 153 30.38 8.67 -10.48
C ARG A 153 30.45 10.05 -9.81
N TYR A 154 30.53 10.13 -8.47
CA TYR A 154 30.70 11.40 -7.75
C TYR A 154 32.15 11.87 -7.67
N SER A 155 33.14 10.97 -7.79
CA SER A 155 34.57 11.32 -7.71
C SER A 155 35.18 11.79 -9.03
N ASN A 156 34.51 11.63 -10.18
CA ASN A 156 35.01 12.02 -11.50
C ASN A 156 34.37 13.32 -12.04
N HIS A 157 33.71 14.09 -11.17
CA HIS A 157 33.12 15.40 -11.50
C HIS A 157 33.63 16.54 -10.59
N LEU A 158 34.79 16.33 -9.95
CA LEU A 158 35.63 17.38 -9.36
C LEU A 158 36.99 17.36 -10.06
#